data_AF-A0A0R0I8L4-F1
#
_entry.id   AF-A0A0R0I8L4-F1
#
_cell.length_a   1.000
_cell.length_b   1.000
_cell.length_c   1.000
_cell.angle_alpha   90.00
_cell.angle_beta   90.00
_cell.angle_gamma   90.00
#
_symmetry.space_group_name_H-M   'P 1'
#
loop_
_entity.id
_entity.type
_entity.pdbx_description
1 polymer ?
#
loop_
_entity_poly.entity_id
_entity_poly.type
_entity_poly.pdbx_seq_one_letter_code
_entity_poly.pdbx_strand_id
1 'polypeptide(L)'
;MRVVATQLGGVYFLYGYGGTSKTFVWKTLSSAIRSNGGIVLTVASSGIASLLLPGGRTTHSKFVIPVPTTQNSTCNIHQRSDLAELLQMTKLIIWDEAPMCHKFSFEALDKSLKDIMHNNRPFGGKVIVFCGDFRQILPVVPRDIGDGKLGEPNDGYDEITIPDEFLIMEFDDPIQAIVDATYPDLLQNYSNRDFLQKRVVLASAKDVVDKINDYILSLIPSEEKEYCSADSVDKSNELLNPAFGVLTPEFLNSLKTSGIPNHKLRIKVGTHIILLQNLDQADGLCNGTRLIMTRLGSNVVEAEVSFAMTINKSQGQSLAHLYVALSRVQSKKGLHILIHDNQGIAKNTTINVVYKEVFSNL
;
A
#
# COMPACT_ATOMS: atom_id res chain seq x y z
N MET A 1 -28.06 1.69 -1.50
CA MET A 1 -28.78 0.55 -2.11
C MET A 1 -29.72 0.94 -3.24
N ARG A 2 -30.65 1.91 -3.07
CA ARG A 2 -31.63 2.30 -4.12
C ARG A 2 -30.98 2.55 -5.49
N VAL A 3 -29.91 3.35 -5.54
CA VAL A 3 -29.20 3.69 -6.79
C VAL A 3 -28.70 2.43 -7.52
N VAL A 4 -28.10 1.50 -6.77
CA VAL A 4 -27.62 0.21 -7.31
C VAL A 4 -28.79 -0.65 -7.80
N ALA A 5 -29.93 -0.66 -7.09
CA ALA A 5 -31.10 -1.40 -7.52
C ALA A 5 -31.70 -0.84 -8.82
N THR A 6 -31.76 0.49 -8.95
CA THR A 6 -32.34 1.18 -10.11
C THR A 6 -31.39 1.31 -11.31
N GLN A 7 -30.09 1.01 -11.15
CA GLN A 7 -29.06 1.18 -12.19
C GLN A 7 -29.10 2.55 -12.89
N LEU A 8 -29.44 3.62 -12.16
CA LEU A 8 -29.51 4.99 -12.70
C LEU A 8 -28.11 5.61 -12.97
N GLY A 9 -27.05 4.87 -12.64
CA GLY A 9 -25.68 5.35 -12.62
C GLY A 9 -25.40 6.26 -11.44
N GLY A 10 -24.12 6.59 -11.24
CA GLY A 10 -23.70 7.59 -10.27
C GLY A 10 -22.29 7.37 -9.77
N VAL A 11 -21.61 8.48 -9.50
CA VAL A 11 -20.26 8.51 -8.96
C VAL A 11 -20.33 9.02 -7.53
N TYR A 12 -19.80 8.24 -6.59
CA TYR A 12 -19.80 8.56 -5.17
C TYR A 12 -18.39 8.47 -4.62
N PHE A 13 -18.10 9.23 -3.57
CA PHE A 13 -16.83 9.17 -2.86
C PHE A 13 -17.08 8.95 -1.36
N LEU A 14 -16.50 7.91 -0.78
CA LEU A 14 -16.46 7.70 0.66
C LEU A 14 -15.12 8.18 1.20
N TYR A 15 -15.15 9.33 1.88
CA TYR A 15 -13.98 9.83 2.59
C TYR A 15 -13.83 9.12 3.94
N GLY A 16 -12.61 8.73 4.27
CA GLY A 16 -12.28 8.24 5.60
C GLY A 16 -10.79 7.95 5.76
N TYR A 17 -10.27 8.23 6.95
CA TYR A 17 -8.87 7.96 7.28
C TYR A 17 -8.60 6.47 7.46
N GLY A 18 -7.33 6.09 7.58
CA GLY A 18 -6.97 4.70 7.88
C GLY A 18 -7.61 4.25 9.19
N GLY A 19 -8.29 3.09 9.20
CA GLY A 19 -8.89 2.53 10.42
C GLY A 19 -10.38 2.85 10.63
N THR A 20 -11.03 3.61 9.75
CA THR A 20 -12.47 3.92 9.86
C THR A 20 -13.39 2.83 9.31
N SER A 21 -12.97 1.55 9.38
CA SER A 21 -13.77 0.40 8.94
C SER A 21 -14.31 0.48 7.51
N LYS A 22 -13.63 1.18 6.59
CA LYS A 22 -14.05 1.31 5.17
C LYS A 22 -14.18 -0.06 4.50
N THR A 23 -13.24 -0.96 4.80
CA THR A 23 -13.27 -2.35 4.34
C THR A 23 -14.52 -3.10 4.83
N PHE A 24 -14.99 -2.83 6.04
CA PHE A 24 -16.25 -3.39 6.54
C PHE A 24 -17.43 -2.91 5.70
N VAL A 25 -17.49 -1.60 5.38
CA VAL A 25 -18.52 -1.04 4.48
C VAL A 25 -18.50 -1.74 3.11
N TRP A 26 -17.32 -1.98 2.53
CA TRP A 26 -17.19 -2.68 1.23
C TRP A 26 -17.65 -4.12 1.29
N LYS A 27 -17.28 -4.85 2.36
CA LYS A 27 -17.73 -6.23 2.58
C LYS A 27 -19.25 -6.26 2.71
N THR A 28 -19.84 -5.40 3.53
CA THR A 28 -21.30 -5.33 3.73
C THR A 28 -22.04 -4.98 2.44
N LEU A 29 -21.60 -3.95 1.70
CA LEU A 29 -22.21 -3.58 0.42
C LEU A 29 -22.09 -4.70 -0.63
N SER A 30 -20.91 -5.31 -0.72
CA SER A 30 -20.65 -6.42 -1.64
C SER A 30 -21.55 -7.61 -1.32
N SER A 31 -21.62 -8.02 -0.06
CA SER A 31 -22.48 -9.12 0.39
C SER A 31 -23.96 -8.84 0.14
N ALA A 32 -24.45 -7.63 0.42
CA ALA A 32 -25.85 -7.27 0.22
C ALA A 32 -26.27 -7.23 -1.26
N ILE A 33 -25.37 -6.88 -2.16
CA ILE A 33 -25.65 -6.89 -3.61
C ILE A 33 -25.52 -8.31 -4.17
N ARG A 34 -24.48 -9.05 -3.75
CA ARG A 34 -24.24 -10.43 -4.18
C ARG A 34 -25.33 -11.38 -3.69
N SER A 35 -25.90 -11.16 -2.50
CA SER A 35 -27.04 -11.95 -2.00
C SER A 35 -28.28 -11.83 -2.89
N ASN A 36 -28.38 -10.77 -3.69
CA ASN A 36 -29.44 -10.55 -4.67
C ASN A 36 -29.01 -10.91 -6.10
N GLY A 37 -27.99 -11.76 -6.26
CA GLY A 37 -27.43 -12.17 -7.56
C GLY A 37 -26.72 -11.06 -8.33
N GLY A 38 -26.45 -9.91 -7.69
CA GLY A 38 -25.75 -8.81 -8.32
C GLY A 38 -24.23 -8.99 -8.36
N ILE A 39 -23.59 -8.49 -9.41
CA ILE A 39 -22.14 -8.50 -9.54
C ILE A 39 -21.55 -7.21 -8.98
N VAL A 40 -20.56 -7.35 -8.09
CA VAL A 40 -19.78 -6.25 -7.52
C VAL A 40 -18.30 -6.48 -7.78
N LEU A 41 -17.67 -5.49 -8.41
CA LEU A 41 -16.22 -5.45 -8.63
C LEU A 41 -15.57 -4.57 -7.57
N THR A 42 -14.65 -5.15 -6.82
CA THR A 42 -13.84 -4.48 -5.80
C THR A 42 -12.41 -4.38 -6.30
N VAL A 43 -11.93 -3.15 -6.51
CA VAL A 43 -10.57 -2.88 -6.95
C VAL A 43 -9.87 -1.95 -5.97
N ALA A 44 -8.54 -1.97 -5.98
CA ALA A 44 -7.74 -1.02 -5.23
C ALA A 44 -6.59 -0.47 -6.06
N SER A 45 -6.11 0.72 -5.71
CA SER A 45 -4.99 1.36 -6.40
C SER A 45 -3.65 0.64 -6.19
N SER A 46 -3.48 -0.08 -5.08
CA SER A 46 -2.25 -0.83 -4.76
C SER A 46 -2.52 -2.32 -4.54
N GLY A 47 -1.49 -3.16 -4.75
CA GLY A 47 -1.55 -4.60 -4.49
C GLY A 47 -1.97 -4.90 -3.05
N ILE A 48 -1.38 -4.18 -2.09
CA ILE A 48 -1.65 -4.33 -0.65
C ILE A 48 -3.11 -4.06 -0.30
N ALA A 49 -3.65 -2.95 -0.79
CA ALA A 49 -5.04 -2.60 -0.52
C ALA A 49 -5.99 -3.64 -1.16
N SER A 50 -5.62 -4.20 -2.31
CA SER A 50 -6.45 -5.20 -2.98
C SER A 50 -6.57 -6.52 -2.20
N LEU A 51 -5.54 -6.93 -1.46
CA LEU A 51 -5.56 -8.15 -0.63
C LEU A 51 -6.61 -8.11 0.48
N LEU A 52 -7.10 -6.92 0.85
CA LEU A 52 -8.09 -6.73 1.91
C LEU A 52 -9.53 -6.73 1.40
N LEU A 53 -9.72 -6.69 0.08
CA LEU A 53 -11.03 -6.59 -0.54
C LEU A 53 -11.54 -7.98 -0.97
N PRO A 54 -12.86 -8.24 -0.87
CA PRO A 54 -13.43 -9.52 -1.26
C PRO A 54 -13.33 -9.75 -2.77
N GLY A 55 -12.42 -10.63 -3.20
CA GLY A 55 -12.08 -10.81 -4.62
C GLY A 55 -11.28 -9.66 -5.21
N GLY A 56 -10.56 -8.92 -4.36
CA GLY A 56 -9.83 -7.73 -4.73
C GLY A 56 -8.74 -7.98 -5.76
N ARG A 57 -8.63 -7.05 -6.72
CA ARG A 57 -7.51 -6.93 -7.65
C ARG A 57 -7.06 -5.48 -7.72
N THR A 58 -5.85 -5.24 -8.20
CA THR A 58 -5.45 -3.88 -8.53
C THR A 58 -6.29 -3.34 -9.68
N THR A 59 -6.53 -2.02 -9.70
CA THR A 59 -7.25 -1.37 -10.79
C THR A 59 -6.58 -1.64 -12.14
N HIS A 60 -5.24 -1.56 -12.19
CA HIS A 60 -4.46 -1.86 -13.40
C HIS A 60 -4.70 -3.28 -13.91
N SER A 61 -4.72 -4.29 -13.03
CA SER A 61 -4.97 -5.68 -13.42
C SER A 61 -6.42 -5.90 -13.84
N LYS A 62 -7.39 -5.36 -13.09
CA LYS A 62 -8.82 -5.65 -13.33
C LYS A 62 -9.34 -4.99 -14.60
N PHE A 63 -8.93 -3.76 -14.87
CA PHE A 63 -9.40 -2.98 -16.01
C PHE A 63 -8.36 -2.88 -17.13
N VAL A 64 -7.22 -3.56 -17.02
CA VAL A 64 -6.16 -3.54 -18.05
C VAL A 64 -5.74 -2.10 -18.41
N ILE A 65 -5.55 -1.26 -17.37
CA ILE A 65 -5.13 0.14 -17.55
C ILE A 65 -3.65 0.17 -17.94
N PRO A 66 -3.28 0.81 -19.06
CA PRO A 66 -1.90 0.87 -19.51
C PRO A 66 -0.98 1.61 -18.52
N VAL A 67 0.26 1.15 -18.41
CA VAL A 67 1.33 1.79 -17.62
C VAL A 67 2.47 2.10 -18.60
N PRO A 68 2.83 3.38 -18.83
CA PRO A 68 2.24 4.59 -18.27
C PRO A 68 0.84 4.92 -18.84
N THR A 69 -0.02 5.54 -18.04
CA THR A 69 -1.31 6.08 -18.52
C THR A 69 -1.14 7.53 -18.94
N THR A 70 -1.61 7.88 -20.13
CA THR A 70 -1.57 9.25 -20.69
C THR A 70 -2.98 9.80 -20.86
N GLN A 71 -3.10 11.09 -21.21
CA GLN A 71 -4.40 11.72 -21.47
C GLN A 71 -5.24 10.99 -22.52
N ASN A 72 -4.61 10.37 -23.52
CA ASN A 72 -5.31 9.67 -24.60
C ASN A 72 -5.48 8.17 -24.36
N SER A 73 -4.99 7.65 -23.23
CA SER A 73 -5.10 6.24 -22.90
C SER A 73 -6.56 5.83 -22.70
N THR A 74 -6.86 4.60 -23.13
CA THR A 74 -8.06 3.83 -22.79
C THR A 74 -7.62 2.55 -22.10
N CYS A 75 -8.53 1.88 -21.39
CA CYS A 75 -8.32 0.50 -20.96
C CYS A 75 -8.21 -0.44 -22.16
N ASN A 76 -7.28 -1.40 -22.13
CA ASN A 76 -7.10 -2.40 -23.18
C ASN A 76 -8.14 -3.53 -23.05
N ILE A 77 -9.42 -3.17 -23.12
CA ILE A 77 -10.55 -4.10 -23.00
C ILE A 77 -11.20 -4.21 -24.38
N HIS A 78 -11.10 -5.40 -24.99
CA HIS A 78 -11.69 -5.64 -26.30
C HIS A 78 -13.22 -5.74 -26.21
N GLN A 79 -13.92 -5.13 -27.19
CA GLN A 79 -15.35 -5.33 -27.35
C GLN A 79 -15.63 -6.83 -27.52
N ARG A 80 -16.61 -7.38 -26.79
CA ARG A 80 -16.96 -8.81 -26.73
C ARG A 80 -15.97 -9.73 -26.00
N SER A 81 -15.04 -9.18 -25.23
CA SER A 81 -14.29 -9.98 -24.25
C SER A 81 -15.16 -10.33 -23.03
N ASP A 82 -14.82 -11.42 -22.34
CA ASP A 82 -15.46 -11.82 -21.07
C ASP A 82 -15.42 -10.68 -20.03
N LEU A 83 -14.36 -9.88 -20.03
CA LEU A 83 -14.24 -8.71 -19.16
C LEU A 83 -15.24 -7.61 -19.54
N ALA A 84 -15.48 -7.37 -20.83
CA ALA A 84 -16.50 -6.41 -21.29
C ALA A 84 -17.91 -6.87 -20.89
N GLU A 85 -18.23 -8.15 -21.07
CA GLU A 85 -19.52 -8.73 -20.64
C GLU A 85 -19.69 -8.63 -19.12
N LEU A 86 -18.66 -8.98 -18.35
CA LEU A 86 -18.65 -8.83 -16.91
C LEU A 86 -18.90 -7.38 -16.47
N LEU A 87 -18.27 -6.41 -17.14
CA LEU A 87 -18.48 -4.98 -16.87
C LEU A 87 -19.92 -4.57 -17.17
N GLN A 88 -20.50 -5.06 -18.28
CA GLN A 88 -21.91 -4.82 -18.61
C GLN A 88 -22.85 -5.35 -17.53
N MET A 89 -22.59 -6.53 -16.98
CA MET A 89 -23.39 -7.13 -15.89
C MET A 89 -23.11 -6.54 -14.50
N THR A 90 -21.98 -5.85 -14.32
CA THR A 90 -21.57 -5.28 -13.02
C THR A 90 -22.53 -4.20 -12.58
N LYS A 91 -23.09 -4.35 -11.37
CA LYS A 91 -24.04 -3.40 -10.76
C LYS A 91 -23.36 -2.31 -9.94
N LEU A 92 -22.17 -2.60 -9.39
CA LEU A 92 -21.39 -1.70 -8.56
C LEU A 92 -19.90 -1.94 -8.76
N ILE A 93 -19.14 -0.86 -8.93
CA ILE A 93 -17.68 -0.84 -8.86
C ILE A 93 -17.27 -0.10 -7.58
N ILE A 94 -16.44 -0.72 -6.75
CA ILE A 94 -15.82 -0.11 -5.58
C ILE A 94 -14.33 0.03 -5.86
N TRP A 95 -13.78 1.22 -5.69
CA TRP A 95 -12.37 1.50 -5.87
C TRP A 95 -11.77 2.05 -4.58
N ASP A 96 -11.03 1.21 -3.84
CA ASP A 96 -10.36 1.59 -2.59
C ASP A 96 -9.00 2.26 -2.85
N GLU A 97 -8.66 3.21 -1.99
CA GLU A 97 -7.49 4.09 -2.13
C GLU A 97 -7.40 4.78 -3.50
N ALA A 98 -8.55 5.12 -4.09
CA ALA A 98 -8.66 5.78 -5.37
C ALA A 98 -7.72 6.99 -5.52
N PRO A 99 -7.58 7.89 -4.53
CA PRO A 99 -6.69 9.04 -4.66
C PRO A 99 -5.24 8.67 -5.02
N MET A 100 -4.77 7.46 -4.71
CA MET A 100 -3.39 7.05 -5.03
C MET A 100 -3.13 6.86 -6.54
N CYS A 101 -4.17 6.80 -7.37
CA CYS A 101 -4.02 6.67 -8.82
C CYS A 101 -3.92 8.02 -9.52
N HIS A 102 -3.20 8.05 -10.63
CA HIS A 102 -3.10 9.24 -11.48
C HIS A 102 -4.46 9.57 -12.14
N LYS A 103 -4.76 10.86 -12.36
CA LYS A 103 -6.03 11.30 -12.97
C LYS A 103 -6.36 10.58 -14.28
N PHE A 104 -5.34 10.33 -15.10
CA PHE A 104 -5.51 9.65 -16.39
C PHE A 104 -5.99 8.20 -16.26
N SER A 105 -5.75 7.52 -15.13
CA SER A 105 -6.30 6.17 -14.89
C SER A 105 -7.82 6.19 -14.75
N PHE A 106 -8.37 7.25 -14.15
CA PHE A 106 -9.82 7.44 -14.06
C PHE A 106 -10.43 7.78 -15.42
N GLU A 107 -9.79 8.68 -16.16
CA GLU A 107 -10.23 9.09 -17.50
C GLU A 107 -10.19 7.92 -18.50
N ALA A 108 -9.14 7.09 -18.45
CA ALA A 108 -9.02 5.90 -19.28
C ALA A 108 -10.16 4.91 -19.03
N LEU A 109 -10.52 4.68 -17.75
CA LEU A 109 -11.65 3.83 -17.38
C LEU A 109 -12.99 4.44 -17.81
N ASP A 110 -13.19 5.74 -17.60
CA ASP A 110 -14.41 6.45 -18.02
C ASP A 110 -14.63 6.31 -19.54
N LYS A 111 -13.61 6.57 -20.35
CA LYS A 111 -13.66 6.42 -21.82
C LYS A 111 -14.00 4.99 -22.23
N SER A 112 -13.33 4.00 -21.65
CA SER A 112 -13.58 2.60 -21.99
C SER A 112 -14.97 2.11 -21.55
N LEU A 113 -15.47 2.54 -20.40
CA LEU A 113 -16.83 2.19 -19.97
C LEU A 113 -17.90 2.86 -20.83
N LYS A 114 -17.68 4.11 -21.27
CA LYS A 114 -18.60 4.77 -22.22
C LYS A 114 -18.71 3.99 -23.52
N ASP A 115 -17.59 3.49 -24.05
CA ASP A 115 -17.56 2.66 -25.25
C ASP A 115 -18.26 1.30 -25.04
N ILE A 116 -17.86 0.55 -24.00
CA ILE A 116 -18.41 -0.79 -23.68
C ILE A 116 -19.92 -0.76 -23.40
N MET A 117 -20.41 0.30 -22.76
CA MET A 117 -21.81 0.44 -22.37
C MET A 117 -22.68 1.13 -23.41
N HIS A 118 -22.09 1.68 -24.48
CA HIS A 118 -22.75 2.56 -25.44
C HIS A 118 -23.54 3.69 -24.75
N ASN A 119 -22.93 4.29 -23.73
CA ASN A 119 -23.60 5.27 -22.86
C ASN A 119 -22.64 6.41 -22.50
N ASN A 120 -22.95 7.62 -22.94
CA ASN A 120 -22.10 8.81 -22.73
C ASN A 120 -22.15 9.39 -21.31
N ARG A 121 -22.97 8.84 -20.41
CA ARG A 121 -22.94 9.22 -18.99
C ARG A 121 -21.59 8.84 -18.36
N PRO A 122 -21.16 9.52 -17.28
CA PRO A 122 -19.94 9.17 -16.56
C PRO A 122 -19.85 7.66 -16.26
N PHE A 123 -18.70 7.07 -16.53
CA PHE A 123 -18.37 5.66 -16.41
C PHE A 123 -19.38 4.73 -17.10
N GLY A 124 -19.88 5.11 -18.28
CA GLY A 124 -20.86 4.31 -19.03
C GLY A 124 -22.22 4.18 -18.33
N GLY A 125 -22.54 5.08 -17.39
CA GLY A 125 -23.73 4.98 -16.55
C GLY A 125 -23.63 3.93 -15.44
N LYS A 126 -22.43 3.44 -15.12
CA LYS A 126 -22.21 2.55 -13.98
C LYS A 126 -22.35 3.28 -12.65
N VAL A 127 -22.63 2.50 -11.61
CA VAL A 127 -22.54 2.97 -10.23
C VAL A 127 -21.13 2.68 -9.76
N ILE A 128 -20.38 3.73 -9.42
CA ILE A 128 -19.01 3.64 -8.91
C ILE A 128 -18.90 4.37 -7.58
N VAL A 129 -18.19 3.74 -6.64
CA VAL A 129 -17.87 4.31 -5.34
C VAL A 129 -16.36 4.32 -5.19
N PHE A 130 -15.79 5.52 -5.19
CA PHE A 130 -14.40 5.77 -4.86
C PHE A 130 -14.23 5.89 -3.35
N CYS A 131 -13.04 5.59 -2.86
CA CYS A 131 -12.71 5.67 -1.45
C CYS A 131 -11.25 6.05 -1.24
N GLY A 132 -10.96 6.81 -0.20
CA GLY A 132 -9.61 7.05 0.25
C GLY A 132 -9.51 8.23 1.21
N ASP A 133 -8.28 8.55 1.58
CA ASP A 133 -7.93 9.75 2.33
C ASP A 133 -7.06 10.63 1.45
N PHE A 134 -7.58 11.78 1.03
CA PHE A 134 -6.82 12.74 0.21
C PHE A 134 -5.55 13.25 0.92
N ARG A 135 -5.44 13.11 2.25
CA ARG A 135 -4.22 13.47 2.97
C ARG A 135 -3.10 12.42 2.84
N GLN A 136 -3.41 11.24 2.30
CA GLN A 136 -2.43 10.19 2.02
C GLN A 136 -1.75 10.36 0.66
N ILE A 137 -2.22 11.30 -0.18
CA ILE A 137 -1.72 11.47 -1.54
C ILE A 137 -1.22 12.90 -1.75
N LEU A 138 -0.12 13.00 -2.50
CA LEU A 138 0.30 14.22 -3.17
C LEU A 138 0.38 13.93 -4.66
N PRO A 139 0.28 14.96 -5.53
CA PRO A 139 0.63 14.81 -6.93
C PRO A 139 2.09 14.36 -7.03
N VAL A 140 2.33 13.10 -7.42
CA VAL A 140 3.64 12.68 -7.92
C VAL A 140 3.76 13.26 -9.34
N VAL A 141 3.97 14.56 -9.43
CA VAL A 141 4.38 15.21 -10.66
C VAL A 141 5.53 16.13 -10.31
N PRO A 142 6.79 15.66 -10.47
CA PRO A 142 7.92 16.56 -10.55
C PRO A 142 7.62 17.56 -11.67
N ARG A 143 7.59 18.85 -11.34
CA ARG A 143 7.55 19.90 -12.34
C ARG A 143 8.87 19.89 -13.09
N ASP A 144 8.85 19.27 -14.26
CA ASP A 144 9.67 19.67 -15.38
C ASP A 144 8.97 19.16 -16.65
N ILE A 145 8.93 20.01 -17.67
CA ILE A 145 8.41 19.76 -19.03
C ILE A 145 6.94 20.11 -19.23
N GLY A 146 6.71 21.39 -19.54
CA GLY A 146 5.64 21.81 -20.43
C GLY A 146 4.98 23.11 -20.01
N ASP A 147 5.41 24.22 -20.65
CA ASP A 147 4.70 25.48 -20.90
C ASP A 147 4.94 26.75 -20.04
N GLY A 148 5.69 26.69 -18.93
CA GLY A 148 6.39 27.87 -18.39
C GLY A 148 5.53 29.09 -18.04
N LYS A 149 4.26 28.92 -17.68
CA LYS A 149 3.40 29.99 -17.14
C LYS A 149 2.50 29.45 -16.02
N LEU A 150 2.51 30.15 -14.88
CA LEU A 150 1.75 29.94 -13.63
C LEU A 150 2.51 29.18 -12.52
N GLY A 151 3.43 29.92 -11.89
CA GLY A 151 3.71 29.74 -10.47
C GLY A 151 2.82 30.70 -9.68
N GLU A 152 1.82 30.17 -8.98
CA GLU A 152 1.22 30.88 -7.85
C GLU A 152 1.88 30.41 -6.55
N PRO A 153 2.07 31.27 -5.53
CA PRO A 153 2.90 30.99 -4.35
C PRO A 153 2.40 29.89 -3.39
N ASN A 154 1.34 29.16 -3.75
CA ASN A 154 0.61 28.22 -2.89
C ASN A 154 0.56 26.80 -3.47
N ASP A 155 1.59 26.38 -4.20
CA ASP A 155 1.68 25.06 -4.82
C ASP A 155 2.15 23.94 -3.88
N GLY A 156 2.16 24.20 -2.58
CA GLY A 156 2.18 23.16 -1.56
C GLY A 156 3.54 22.52 -1.30
N TYR A 157 4.59 22.84 -2.05
CA TYR A 157 5.95 22.39 -1.75
C TYR A 157 6.71 23.52 -1.04
N ASP A 158 6.95 23.36 0.26
CA ASP A 158 7.86 24.25 1.01
C ASP A 158 9.04 23.41 1.51
N GLU A 159 10.24 24.01 1.53
CA GLU A 159 11.37 23.39 2.20
C GLU A 159 11.13 23.49 3.72
N ILE A 160 11.01 22.35 4.38
CA ILE A 160 10.73 22.32 5.82
C ILE A 160 12.03 21.96 6.53
N THR A 161 12.47 22.84 7.41
CA THR A 161 13.50 22.55 8.41
C THR A 161 12.88 21.75 9.55
N ILE A 162 13.43 20.56 9.79
CA ILE A 162 13.07 19.70 10.92
C ILE A 162 13.80 20.22 12.16
N PRO A 163 13.12 20.40 13.30
CA PRO A 163 13.79 20.76 14.55
C PRO A 163 14.88 19.76 14.93
N ASP A 164 16.04 20.27 15.34
CA ASP A 164 17.23 19.47 15.65
C ASP A 164 16.97 18.38 16.72
N GLU A 165 16.01 18.61 17.62
CA GLU A 165 15.61 17.65 18.66
C GLU A 165 15.06 16.32 18.12
N PHE A 166 14.58 16.30 16.87
CA PHE A 166 14.12 15.08 16.21
C PHE A 166 15.19 14.44 15.32
N LEU A 167 16.32 15.12 15.06
CA LEU A 167 17.29 14.71 14.05
C LEU A 167 18.40 13.83 14.62
N ILE A 168 18.74 12.77 13.89
CA ILE A 168 19.98 12.01 14.07
C ILE A 168 21.03 12.62 13.12
N MET A 169 21.89 13.48 13.65
CA MET A 169 22.88 14.23 12.87
C MET A 169 24.27 13.58 12.86
N GLU A 170 24.62 12.84 13.91
CA GLU A 170 25.93 12.21 14.07
C GLU A 170 25.80 10.70 13.87
N PHE A 171 26.34 10.19 12.76
CA PHE A 171 26.37 8.77 12.45
C PHE A 171 27.52 8.45 11.46
N ASP A 172 28.11 7.27 11.62
CA ASP A 172 29.03 6.69 10.63
C ASP A 172 28.28 5.84 9.59
N ASP A 173 27.32 5.04 10.07
CA ASP A 173 26.38 4.27 9.25
C ASP A 173 24.93 4.70 9.58
N PRO A 174 24.17 5.22 8.60
CA PRO A 174 22.80 5.65 8.83
C PRO A 174 21.86 4.50 9.24
N ILE A 175 22.13 3.26 8.81
CA ILE A 175 21.31 2.10 9.15
C ILE A 175 21.52 1.71 10.62
N GLN A 176 22.77 1.59 11.04
CA GLN A 176 23.07 1.39 12.45
C GLN A 176 22.48 2.49 13.32
N ALA A 177 22.66 3.76 12.95
CA ALA A 177 22.20 4.88 13.76
C ALA A 177 20.67 4.91 13.92
N ILE A 178 19.89 4.64 12.86
CA ILE A 178 18.43 4.58 12.98
C ILE A 178 17.98 3.38 13.82
N VAL A 179 18.69 2.25 13.75
CA VAL A 179 18.39 1.05 14.54
C VAL A 179 18.72 1.27 16.01
N ASP A 180 19.87 1.85 16.34
CA ASP A 180 20.28 2.14 17.72
C ASP A 180 19.37 3.19 18.37
N ALA A 181 18.99 4.23 17.63
CA ALA A 181 18.03 5.23 18.10
C ALA A 181 16.63 4.63 18.32
N THR A 182 16.19 3.75 17.42
CA THR A 182 14.85 3.15 17.51
C THR A 182 14.78 2.04 18.55
N TYR A 183 15.79 1.16 18.59
CA TYR A 183 15.85 -0.07 19.37
C TYR A 183 17.14 -0.13 20.24
N PRO A 184 17.27 0.75 21.24
CA PRO A 184 18.43 0.72 22.14
C PRO A 184 18.57 -0.65 22.83
N ASP A 185 19.78 -1.18 22.88
CA ASP A 185 20.09 -2.48 23.46
C ASP A 185 19.26 -3.63 22.86
N LEU A 186 19.05 -3.64 21.54
CA LEU A 186 18.25 -4.65 20.85
C LEU A 186 18.65 -6.09 21.23
N LEU A 187 19.94 -6.39 21.38
CA LEU A 187 20.42 -7.72 21.81
C LEU A 187 19.87 -8.19 23.16
N GLN A 188 19.57 -7.26 24.06
CA GLN A 188 19.01 -7.56 25.39
C GLN A 188 17.47 -7.56 25.35
N ASN A 189 16.88 -6.82 24.41
CA ASN A 189 15.44 -6.57 24.34
C ASN A 189 14.73 -7.23 23.15
N TYR A 190 15.40 -8.03 22.31
CA TYR A 190 14.80 -8.62 21.10
C TYR A 190 13.63 -9.57 21.39
N SER A 191 13.55 -10.12 22.61
CA SER A 191 12.45 -10.95 23.09
C SER A 191 11.42 -10.18 23.93
N ASN A 192 11.70 -8.91 24.24
CA ASN A 192 10.84 -8.07 25.05
C ASN A 192 9.72 -7.45 24.20
N ARG A 193 8.53 -8.03 24.32
CA ARG A 193 7.32 -7.60 23.58
C ARG A 193 6.98 -6.14 23.85
N ASP A 194 7.04 -5.71 25.10
CA ASP A 194 6.65 -4.36 25.49
C ASP A 194 7.60 -3.29 24.96
N PHE A 195 8.87 -3.67 24.79
CA PHE A 195 9.89 -2.83 24.17
C PHE A 195 9.64 -2.67 22.67
N LEU A 196 9.48 -3.79 21.94
CA LEU A 196 9.38 -3.78 20.49
C LEU A 196 8.03 -3.28 19.97
N GLN A 197 6.93 -3.50 20.71
CA GLN A 197 5.59 -3.09 20.27
C GLN A 197 5.44 -1.58 20.06
N LYS A 198 6.21 -0.77 20.79
CA LYS A 198 6.10 0.71 20.80
C LYS A 198 6.98 1.38 19.74
N ARG A 199 7.72 0.59 18.95
CA ARG A 199 8.84 1.06 18.13
C ARG A 199 8.70 0.59 16.69
N VAL A 200 9.08 1.44 15.75
CA VAL A 200 9.03 1.12 14.32
C VAL A 200 9.97 2.03 13.55
N VAL A 201 10.65 1.46 12.56
CA VAL A 201 11.38 2.24 11.57
C VAL A 201 10.53 2.39 10.32
N LEU A 202 10.45 3.62 9.83
CA LEU A 202 9.77 3.96 8.58
C LEU A 202 10.80 4.55 7.63
N ALA A 203 10.82 4.08 6.37
CA ALA A 203 11.71 4.62 5.35
C ALA A 203 10.93 4.92 4.07
N SER A 204 11.42 5.89 3.29
CA SER A 204 10.79 6.38 2.07
C SER A 204 10.90 5.38 0.91
N ALA A 205 11.97 4.58 0.88
CA ALA A 205 12.27 3.63 -0.19
C ALA A 205 12.29 2.18 0.32
N LYS A 206 11.77 1.25 -0.51
CA LYS A 206 11.64 -0.18 -0.15
C LYS A 206 13.00 -0.85 0.07
N ASP A 207 14.00 -0.50 -0.73
CA ASP A 207 15.36 -1.04 -0.61
C ASP A 207 16.02 -0.65 0.71
N VAL A 208 15.76 0.55 1.22
CA VAL A 208 16.22 0.99 2.55
C VAL A 208 15.52 0.18 3.65
N VAL A 209 14.21 -0.06 3.53
CA VAL A 209 13.47 -0.93 4.46
C VAL A 209 14.06 -2.34 4.47
N ASP A 210 14.35 -2.92 3.30
CA ASP A 210 14.94 -4.25 3.19
C ASP A 210 16.31 -4.30 3.88
N LYS A 211 17.19 -3.30 3.68
CA LYS A 211 18.51 -3.23 4.35
C LYS A 211 18.40 -3.10 5.88
N ILE A 212 17.47 -2.29 6.38
CA ILE A 212 17.24 -2.13 7.83
C ILE A 212 16.74 -3.45 8.43
N ASN A 213 15.79 -4.12 7.77
CA ASN A 213 15.28 -5.40 8.22
C ASN A 213 16.38 -6.48 8.22
N ASP A 214 17.21 -6.52 7.19
CA ASP A 214 18.35 -7.45 7.10
C ASP A 214 19.38 -7.18 8.22
N TYR A 215 19.66 -5.91 8.52
CA TYR A 215 20.54 -5.52 9.61
C TYR A 215 19.97 -5.95 10.97
N ILE A 216 18.70 -5.65 11.26
CA ILE A 216 18.03 -6.08 12.50
C ILE A 216 18.05 -7.60 12.63
N LEU A 217 17.75 -8.34 11.55
CA LEU A 217 17.78 -9.80 11.54
C LEU A 217 19.19 -10.34 11.82
N SER A 218 20.24 -9.67 11.33
CA SER A 218 21.63 -10.05 11.59
C SER A 218 22.01 -9.97 13.07
N LEU A 219 21.41 -9.03 13.81
CA LEU A 219 21.65 -8.84 15.25
C LEU A 219 20.94 -9.87 16.12
N ILE A 220 19.84 -10.47 15.67
CA ILE A 220 19.11 -11.48 16.46
C ILE A 220 19.96 -12.76 16.58
N PRO A 221 20.24 -13.26 17.81
CA PRO A 221 21.20 -14.34 18.03
C PRO A 221 20.67 -15.75 17.71
N SER A 222 19.39 -15.90 17.36
CA SER A 222 18.77 -17.19 17.07
C SER A 222 19.09 -17.69 15.65
N GLU A 223 18.90 -19.00 15.44
CA GLU A 223 19.14 -19.64 14.15
C GLU A 223 18.19 -19.11 13.08
N GLU A 224 18.75 -18.76 11.92
CA GLU A 224 18.01 -18.29 10.76
C GLU A 224 17.39 -19.46 9.99
N LYS A 225 16.12 -19.30 9.62
CA LYS A 225 15.43 -20.21 8.71
C LYS A 225 14.94 -19.47 7.48
N GLU A 226 15.17 -20.08 6.32
CA GLU A 226 14.71 -19.59 5.02
C GLU A 226 13.42 -20.33 4.62
N TYR A 227 12.38 -19.56 4.30
CA TYR A 227 11.14 -20.04 3.69
C TYR A 227 11.05 -19.50 2.25
N CYS A 228 10.92 -20.40 1.27
CA CYS A 228 10.79 -20.03 -0.14
C CYS A 228 9.32 -20.10 -0.60
N SER A 229 8.88 -19.16 -1.44
CA SER A 229 7.56 -19.25 -2.09
C SER A 229 7.51 -20.41 -3.09
N ALA A 230 6.30 -20.92 -3.29
CA ALA A 230 5.99 -21.91 -4.32
C ALA A 230 5.17 -21.23 -5.42
N ASP A 231 5.85 -20.79 -6.47
CA ASP A 231 5.26 -19.96 -7.51
C ASP A 231 4.88 -20.77 -8.76
N SER A 232 3.71 -20.48 -9.32
CA SER A 232 3.23 -21.11 -10.55
C SER A 232 2.40 -20.13 -11.38
N VAL A 233 2.38 -20.34 -12.70
CA VAL A 233 1.58 -19.52 -13.61
C VAL A 233 0.16 -20.07 -13.67
N ASP A 234 -0.82 -19.20 -13.49
CA ASP A 234 -2.22 -19.53 -13.77
C ASP A 234 -2.44 -19.61 -15.29
N LYS A 235 -2.65 -20.83 -15.78
CA LYS A 235 -2.83 -21.13 -17.20
C LYS A 235 -4.18 -20.71 -17.77
N SER A 236 -5.12 -20.28 -16.93
CA SER A 236 -6.45 -19.85 -17.41
C SER A 236 -6.38 -18.68 -18.39
N ASN A 237 -5.32 -17.86 -18.32
CA ASN A 237 -5.08 -16.73 -19.23
C ASN A 237 -4.09 -17.04 -20.38
N GLU A 238 -3.63 -18.29 -20.56
CA GLU A 238 -2.72 -18.64 -21.67
C GLU A 238 -3.33 -18.27 -23.05
N LEU A 239 -4.66 -18.34 -23.17
CA LEU A 239 -5.40 -17.94 -24.36
C LEU A 239 -5.28 -16.44 -24.68
N LEU A 240 -5.08 -15.60 -23.66
CA LEU A 240 -5.01 -14.14 -23.82
C LEU A 240 -3.59 -13.66 -24.09
N ASN A 241 -2.56 -14.39 -23.64
CA ASN A 241 -1.18 -14.05 -23.93
C ASN A 241 -0.27 -15.30 -23.87
N PRO A 242 0.17 -15.83 -25.04
CA PRO A 242 1.08 -16.97 -25.12
C PRO A 242 2.40 -16.76 -24.36
N ALA A 243 2.80 -15.50 -24.10
CA ALA A 243 4.00 -15.19 -23.34
C ALA A 243 3.95 -15.72 -21.90
N PHE A 244 2.76 -15.92 -21.32
CA PHE A 244 2.64 -16.50 -19.97
C PHE A 244 3.15 -17.94 -19.89
N GLY A 245 3.05 -18.71 -20.99
CA GLY A 245 3.54 -20.09 -21.05
C GLY A 245 5.07 -20.22 -21.03
N VAL A 246 5.81 -19.12 -21.22
CA VAL A 246 7.29 -19.09 -21.22
C VAL A 246 7.87 -18.65 -19.88
N LEU A 247 7.03 -18.18 -18.95
CA LEU A 247 7.50 -17.73 -17.64
C LEU A 247 7.96 -18.92 -16.81
N THR A 248 9.25 -18.94 -16.48
CA THR A 248 9.83 -19.99 -15.64
C THR A 248 9.63 -19.68 -14.16
N PRO A 249 9.59 -20.69 -13.27
CA PRO A 249 9.56 -20.45 -11.82
C PRO A 249 10.69 -19.55 -11.34
N GLU A 250 11.88 -19.64 -11.94
CA GLU A 250 13.03 -18.78 -11.60
C GLU A 250 12.74 -17.31 -11.91
N PHE A 251 12.04 -17.02 -13.01
CA PHE A 251 11.58 -15.68 -13.31
C PHE A 251 10.57 -15.20 -12.27
N LEU A 252 9.59 -16.04 -11.90
CA LEU A 252 8.61 -15.71 -10.85
C LEU A 252 9.29 -15.42 -9.51
N ASN A 253 10.27 -16.24 -9.12
CA ASN A 253 11.05 -16.08 -7.90
C ASN A 253 11.87 -14.76 -7.88
N SER A 254 12.17 -14.20 -9.06
CA SER A 254 12.89 -12.92 -9.20
C SER A 254 11.97 -11.69 -9.04
N LEU A 255 10.65 -11.86 -9.10
CA LEU A 255 9.69 -10.76 -9.04
C LEU A 255 9.62 -10.18 -7.63
N LYS A 256 10.02 -8.90 -7.50
CA LYS A 256 9.79 -8.11 -6.29
C LYS A 256 8.56 -7.24 -6.50
N THR A 257 7.47 -7.56 -5.81
CA THR A 257 6.25 -6.75 -5.87
C THR A 257 5.95 -6.11 -4.52
N SER A 258 5.25 -4.98 -4.53
CA SER A 258 4.78 -4.33 -3.31
C SER A 258 3.59 -5.10 -2.75
N GLY A 259 3.70 -5.58 -1.51
CA GLY A 259 2.56 -6.13 -0.77
C GLY A 259 2.45 -7.62 -0.61
N ILE A 260 3.37 -8.35 -1.22
CA ILE A 260 3.65 -9.73 -0.87
C ILE A 260 5.12 -9.81 -0.45
N PRO A 261 5.48 -10.77 0.42
CA PRO A 261 6.87 -11.05 0.72
C PRO A 261 7.64 -11.39 -0.56
N ASN A 262 8.95 -11.14 -0.57
CA ASN A 262 9.83 -11.64 -1.63
C ASN A 262 9.86 -13.19 -1.59
N HIS A 263 10.30 -13.82 -2.69
CA HIS A 263 10.39 -15.28 -2.78
C HIS A 263 11.07 -15.93 -1.58
N LYS A 264 12.18 -15.36 -1.12
CA LYS A 264 12.90 -15.80 0.07
C LYS A 264 12.52 -14.96 1.28
N LEU A 265 11.96 -15.61 2.28
CA LEU A 265 11.63 -15.03 3.58
C LEU A 265 12.55 -15.63 4.65
N ARG A 266 13.49 -14.82 5.14
CA ARG A 266 14.45 -15.19 6.18
C ARG A 266 13.93 -14.75 7.53
N ILE A 267 13.81 -15.67 8.47
CA ILE A 267 13.20 -15.41 9.79
C ILE A 267 14.01 -16.12 10.89
N LYS A 268 14.07 -15.47 12.04
CA LYS A 268 14.67 -15.96 13.28
C LYS A 268 13.65 -15.98 14.42
N VAL A 269 13.78 -16.89 15.39
CA VAL A 269 12.94 -16.86 16.60
C VAL A 269 13.21 -15.55 17.37
N GLY A 270 12.15 -14.86 17.79
CA GLY A 270 12.20 -13.50 18.35
C GLY A 270 12.07 -12.38 17.32
N THR A 271 12.06 -12.69 16.01
CA THR A 271 11.84 -11.66 14.98
C THR A 271 10.41 -11.15 15.05
N HIS A 272 10.27 -9.83 15.02
CA HIS A 272 8.98 -9.17 14.85
C HIS A 272 8.58 -9.18 13.38
N ILE A 273 7.41 -9.73 13.09
CA ILE A 273 6.80 -9.69 11.78
C ILE A 273 5.47 -8.96 11.84
N ILE A 274 4.91 -8.76 10.67
CA ILE A 274 3.59 -8.17 10.50
C ILE A 274 2.77 -9.05 9.58
N LEU A 275 1.48 -9.13 9.86
CA LEU A 275 0.55 -9.83 9.01
C LEU A 275 0.14 -8.92 7.84
N LEU A 276 0.30 -9.40 6.60
CA LEU A 276 -0.03 -8.63 5.39
C LEU A 276 -1.47 -8.87 4.89
N GLN A 277 -2.19 -9.82 5.49
CA GLN A 277 -3.55 -10.20 5.11
C GLN A 277 -4.41 -10.43 6.34
N ASN A 278 -5.73 -10.50 6.16
CA ASN A 278 -6.62 -10.89 7.26
C ASN A 278 -6.67 -12.42 7.31
N LEU A 279 -6.17 -13.03 8.38
CA LEU A 279 -6.27 -14.48 8.62
C LEU A 279 -7.50 -14.80 9.46
N ASP A 280 -7.60 -14.18 10.63
CA ASP A 280 -8.75 -14.32 11.53
C ASP A 280 -9.06 -12.98 12.18
N GLN A 281 -10.15 -12.33 11.75
CA GLN A 281 -10.54 -11.04 12.31
C GLN A 281 -11.20 -11.18 13.69
N ALA A 282 -11.79 -12.34 14.02
CA ALA A 282 -12.41 -12.55 15.32
C ALA A 282 -11.35 -12.60 16.43
N ASP A 283 -10.21 -13.23 16.13
CA ASP A 283 -9.07 -13.34 17.05
C ASP A 283 -8.03 -12.22 16.88
N GLY A 284 -8.32 -11.18 16.08
CA GLY A 284 -7.44 -10.02 15.90
C GLY A 284 -6.22 -10.24 15.00
N LEU A 285 -6.15 -11.37 14.29
CA LEU A 285 -5.17 -11.67 13.23
C LEU A 285 -5.56 -10.99 11.91
N CYS A 286 -5.56 -9.66 11.93
CA CYS A 286 -5.87 -8.82 10.79
C CYS A 286 -4.60 -8.24 10.12
N ASN A 287 -4.76 -7.72 8.91
CA ASN A 287 -3.64 -7.02 8.26
C ASN A 287 -3.14 -5.87 9.13
N GLY A 288 -1.83 -5.81 9.32
CA GLY A 288 -1.16 -4.88 10.22
C GLY A 288 -0.90 -5.42 11.62
N THR A 289 -1.46 -6.58 12.00
CA THR A 289 -1.19 -7.20 13.30
C THR A 289 0.29 -7.56 13.42
N ARG A 290 0.93 -7.10 14.49
CA ARG A 290 2.34 -7.41 14.79
C ARG A 290 2.44 -8.70 15.57
N LEU A 291 3.32 -9.57 15.12
CA LEU A 291 3.55 -10.89 15.70
C LEU A 291 5.03 -11.05 16.04
N ILE A 292 5.34 -11.78 17.11
CA ILE A 292 6.70 -12.20 17.44
C ILE A 292 6.83 -13.70 17.17
N MET A 293 7.88 -14.09 16.47
CA MET A 293 8.13 -15.50 16.15
C MET A 293 8.55 -16.27 17.39
N THR A 294 7.80 -17.33 17.73
CA THR A 294 8.08 -18.20 18.88
C THR A 294 8.72 -19.52 18.46
N ARG A 295 8.34 -20.03 17.29
CA ARG A 295 8.84 -21.32 16.77
C ARG A 295 8.81 -21.38 15.25
N LEU A 296 9.83 -22.02 14.66
CA LEU A 296 9.99 -22.14 13.21
C LEU A 296 9.99 -23.62 12.77
N GLY A 297 8.82 -24.14 12.37
CA GLY A 297 8.66 -25.48 11.78
C GLY A 297 9.04 -25.51 10.29
N SER A 298 9.00 -26.67 9.64
CA SER A 298 9.42 -26.79 8.22
C SER A 298 8.52 -26.04 7.25
N ASN A 299 7.19 -26.10 7.46
CA ASN A 299 6.18 -25.43 6.63
C ASN A 299 5.19 -24.60 7.46
N VAL A 300 5.49 -24.41 8.75
CA VAL A 300 4.60 -23.72 9.70
C VAL A 300 5.47 -22.81 10.55
N VAL A 301 5.02 -21.57 10.72
CA VAL A 301 5.58 -20.61 11.67
C VAL A 301 4.60 -20.43 12.82
N GLU A 302 5.12 -20.42 14.04
CA GLU A 302 4.36 -20.12 15.24
C GLU A 302 4.70 -18.69 15.68
N ALA A 303 3.66 -17.93 15.98
CA ALA A 303 3.78 -16.53 16.33
C ALA A 303 2.80 -16.18 17.43
N GLU A 304 3.22 -15.29 18.33
CA GLU A 304 2.34 -14.70 19.33
C GLU A 304 2.01 -13.26 18.96
N VAL A 305 0.76 -12.87 19.20
CA VAL A 305 0.32 -11.48 19.00
C VAL A 305 1.05 -10.58 19.99
N SER A 306 1.81 -9.62 19.48
CA SER A 306 2.44 -8.60 20.34
C SER A 306 1.43 -7.52 20.70
N PHE A 307 0.66 -7.04 19.72
CA PHE A 307 -0.53 -6.18 19.90
C PHE A 307 -1.26 -6.04 18.56
N ALA A 308 -2.60 -5.94 18.59
CA ALA A 308 -3.41 -5.62 17.41
C ALA A 308 -3.55 -4.09 17.26
N MET A 309 -2.47 -3.42 16.85
CA MET A 309 -2.60 -2.05 16.36
C MET A 309 -2.78 -2.10 14.85
N THR A 310 -3.87 -1.53 14.34
CA THR A 310 -4.10 -1.39 12.92
C THR A 310 -3.11 -0.37 12.36
N ILE A 311 -1.92 -0.84 11.99
CA ILE A 311 -1.00 -0.06 11.16
C ILE A 311 -1.62 -0.04 9.77
N ASN A 312 -2.61 0.84 9.62
CA ASN A 312 -3.26 1.07 8.35
C ASN A 312 -2.21 1.64 7.39
N LYS A 313 -1.80 0.77 6.46
CA LYS A 313 -1.23 1.11 5.15
C LYS A 313 0.15 1.81 5.13
N SER A 314 0.92 1.82 6.22
CA SER A 314 2.32 2.28 6.13
C SER A 314 3.26 1.26 5.48
N GLN A 315 2.81 0.01 5.32
CA GLN A 315 3.63 -1.02 4.71
C GLN A 315 3.44 -1.05 3.20
N GLY A 316 4.55 -0.94 2.48
CA GLY A 316 4.64 -1.06 1.02
C GLY A 316 4.13 0.13 0.22
N GLN A 317 3.84 1.26 0.87
CA GLN A 317 3.91 2.55 0.19
C GLN A 317 5.35 3.03 0.30
N SER A 318 5.93 3.56 -0.78
CA SER A 318 6.99 4.53 -0.61
C SER A 318 6.40 5.63 0.27
N LEU A 319 6.88 5.74 1.52
CA LEU A 319 6.47 6.81 2.44
C LEU A 319 7.11 8.10 1.94
N ALA A 320 6.60 8.60 0.82
CA ALA A 320 7.01 9.88 0.27
C ALA A 320 6.63 11.02 1.24
N HIS A 321 5.71 10.80 2.18
CA HIS A 321 5.16 11.87 3.01
C HIS A 321 5.46 11.69 4.49
N LEU A 322 6.30 12.59 5.00
CA LEU A 322 6.63 12.75 6.41
C LEU A 322 5.36 12.94 7.25
N TYR A 323 4.31 13.59 6.74
CA TYR A 323 3.00 13.70 7.42
C TYR A 323 2.42 12.34 7.82
N VAL A 324 2.42 11.35 6.91
CA VAL A 324 1.84 10.03 7.20
C VAL A 324 2.63 9.34 8.31
N ALA A 325 3.96 9.43 8.26
CA ALA A 325 4.84 8.89 9.31
C ALA A 325 4.61 9.58 10.66
N LEU A 326 4.64 10.92 10.69
CA LEU A 326 4.47 11.74 11.89
C LEU A 326 3.10 11.55 12.54
N SER A 327 2.03 11.42 11.74
CA SER A 327 0.67 11.19 12.25
C SER A 327 0.50 9.88 13.04
N ARG A 328 1.51 8.99 13.04
CA ARG A 328 1.51 7.73 13.80
C ARG A 328 2.27 7.81 15.11
N VAL A 329 3.01 8.88 15.34
CA VAL A 329 3.81 9.08 16.55
C VAL A 329 2.87 9.48 17.69
N GLN A 330 3.01 8.82 18.84
CA GLN A 330 2.21 9.11 20.05
C GLN A 330 2.95 9.99 21.08
N SER A 331 4.24 10.27 20.86
CA SER A 331 5.06 11.07 21.76
C SER A 331 6.22 11.71 21.03
N LYS A 332 6.45 13.01 21.24
CA LYS A 332 7.62 13.75 20.74
C LYS A 332 8.95 13.03 21.01
N LYS A 333 9.14 12.48 22.21
CA LYS A 333 10.39 11.82 22.61
C LYS A 333 10.69 10.51 21.88
N GLY A 334 9.68 9.90 21.26
CA GLY A 334 9.83 8.65 20.52
C GLY A 334 10.10 8.85 19.03
N LEU A 335 10.15 10.10 18.56
CA LEU A 335 10.37 10.43 17.16
C LEU A 335 11.85 10.72 16.92
N HIS A 336 12.44 9.93 16.03
CA HIS A 336 13.76 10.17 15.48
C HIS A 336 13.66 10.17 13.96
N ILE A 337 14.32 11.15 13.34
CA ILE A 337 14.32 11.40 11.90
C ILE A 337 15.79 11.44 11.46
N LEU A 338 16.12 10.66 10.44
CA LEU A 338 17.43 10.68 9.81
C LEU A 338 17.25 11.07 8.35
N ILE A 339 17.91 12.15 7.94
CA ILE A 339 17.91 12.64 6.56
C ILE A 339 19.37 12.84 6.17
N HIS A 340 19.77 12.29 5.02
CA HIS A 340 21.09 12.50 4.47
C HIS A 340 21.01 12.70 2.95
N ASP A 341 22.01 13.37 2.38
CA ASP A 341 22.13 13.49 0.93
C ASP A 341 22.79 12.26 0.29
N ASN A 342 22.96 12.31 -1.03
CA ASN A 342 23.58 11.22 -1.81
C ASN A 342 25.07 11.00 -1.45
N GLN A 343 25.70 11.91 -0.72
CA GLN A 343 27.08 11.76 -0.23
C GLN A 343 27.11 11.20 1.21
N GLY A 344 25.95 10.93 1.82
CA GLY A 344 25.83 10.46 3.19
C GLY A 344 25.91 11.57 4.24
N ILE A 345 25.91 12.84 3.83
CA ILE A 345 26.00 13.97 4.74
C ILE A 345 24.61 14.26 5.32
N ALA A 346 24.52 14.33 6.65
CA ALA A 346 23.28 14.65 7.36
C ALA A 346 22.67 15.99 6.90
N LYS A 347 21.34 16.02 6.79
CA LYS A 347 20.54 17.20 6.44
C LYS A 347 19.47 17.43 7.50
N ASN A 348 19.09 18.68 7.68
CA ASN A 348 17.96 19.08 8.52
C ASN A 348 16.76 19.57 7.71
N THR A 349 16.85 19.63 6.37
CA THR A 349 15.75 20.04 5.50
C THR A 349 15.23 18.90 4.66
N THR A 350 13.93 18.93 4.38
CA THR A 350 13.26 18.04 3.43
C THR A 350 12.23 18.81 2.63
N ILE A 351 12.07 18.45 1.36
CA ILE A 351 10.97 18.93 0.53
C ILE A 351 9.81 17.98 0.76
N ASN A 352 8.81 18.41 1.52
CA ASN A 352 7.65 17.58 1.78
C ASN A 352 6.41 18.46 2.03
N VAL A 353 5.23 17.85 2.02
CA VAL A 353 4.02 18.50 2.51
C VAL A 353 3.87 18.12 3.97
N VAL A 354 4.53 18.89 4.84
CA VAL A 354 4.22 18.87 6.27
C VAL A 354 3.59 20.20 6.61
N TYR A 355 2.35 20.13 7.10
CA TYR A 355 1.78 21.23 7.84
C TYR A 355 2.69 21.45 9.06
N LYS A 356 3.41 22.57 9.15
CA LYS A 356 4.35 22.88 10.25
C LYS A 356 3.71 22.63 11.64
N GLU A 357 2.40 22.82 11.72
CA GLU A 357 1.53 22.52 12.86
C GLU A 357 1.60 21.07 13.37
N VAL A 358 1.98 20.09 12.54
CA VAL A 358 2.10 18.69 12.93
C VAL A 358 3.12 18.54 14.06
N PHE A 359 4.28 19.20 13.95
CA PHE A 359 5.30 19.17 15.01
C PHE A 359 4.85 19.88 16.29
N SER A 360 4.03 20.91 16.15
CA SER A 360 3.42 21.61 17.30
C SER A 360 2.42 20.72 18.04
N ASN A 361 1.67 19.88 17.30
CA ASN A 361 0.59 19.02 17.80
C ASN A 361 1.03 17.62 18.26
N LEU A 362 2.32 17.27 18.15
CA LEU A 362 2.87 15.98 18.63
C LEU A 362 2.95 15.85 20.16
#